data_AF-A0A813D2R0-F1
#
_entry.id   AF-A0A813D2R0-F1
#
_cell.length_a   1.000
_cell.length_b   1.000
_cell.length_c   1.000
_cell.angle_alpha   90.00
_cell.angle_beta   90.00
_cell.angle_gamma   90.00
#
_symmetry.space_group_name_H-M   'P 1'
#
loop_
_entity.id
_entity.type
_entity.pdbx_description
1 polymer ?
#
loop_
_entity_poly.entity_id
_entity_poly.type
_entity_poly.pdbx_seq_one_letter_code
_entity_poly.pdbx_strand_id
1 'polypeptide(L)' 'MPKQITEIRQFLQIARRKDARSVKIKKNGTETKFKIRCSTYLYTLVTWFCLR' A
#
# COMPACT_ATOMS: atom_id res chain seq x y z
N MET A 1 -4.28 -2.12 14.23
CA MET A 1 -4.45 -0.72 13.74
C MET A 1 -3.84 -0.57 12.35
N PRO A 2 -4.52 0.09 11.41
CA PRO A 2 -3.96 0.39 10.09
C PRO A 2 -2.85 1.44 10.19
N LYS A 3 -1.84 1.34 9.32
CA LYS A 3 -0.75 2.33 9.18
C LYS A 3 -0.75 2.90 7.78
N GLN A 4 -0.60 4.21 7.65
CA GLN A 4 -0.45 4.88 6.36
C GLN A 4 1.04 5.07 6.04
N ILE A 5 1.40 4.86 4.78
CA ILE A 5 2.72 5.16 4.24
C ILE A 5 2.57 6.36 3.30
N THR A 6 3.46 7.34 3.42
CA THR A 6 3.49 8.54 2.57
C THR A 6 4.44 8.38 1.39
N GLU A 7 5.59 7.73 1.59
CA GLU A 7 6.62 7.58 0.55
C GLU A 7 6.57 6.25 -0.21
N ILE A 8 6.81 6.31 -1.53
CA ILE A 8 6.85 5.13 -2.39
C ILE A 8 8.03 4.20 -2.05
N ARG A 9 9.17 4.75 -1.59
CA ARG A 9 10.37 3.97 -1.26
C ARG A 9 10.08 3.03 -0.09
N GLN A 10 9.42 3.53 0.96
CA GLN A 10 9.00 2.71 2.10
C GLN A 10 7.99 1.63 1.69
N PHE A 11 7.07 1.96 0.78
CA PHE A 11 6.13 0.98 0.23
C PHE A 11 6.84 -0.19 -0.46
N LEU A 12 7.85 0.09 -1.31
CA LEU A 12 8.63 -0.95 -1.99
C LEU A 12 9.42 -1.82 -1.00
N GLN A 13 9.98 -1.23 0.05
CA GLN A 13 10.68 -1.98 1.10
C GLN A 13 9.72 -2.92 1.85
N ILE A 14 8.51 -2.45 2.18
CA ILE A 14 7.51 -3.26 2.89
C ILE A 14 6.95 -4.36 1.99
N ALA A 15 6.74 -4.10 0.69
CA ALA A 15 6.24 -5.07 -0.27
C ALA A 15 7.20 -6.26 -0.47
N ARG A 16 8.52 -6.03 -0.31
CA ARG A 16 9.55 -7.07 -0.44
C ARG A 16 9.79 -7.88 0.83
N ARG A 17 9.27 -7.46 2.00
CA ARG A 17 9.51 -8.20 3.24
C ARG A 17 8.76 -9.55 3.21
N LYS A 18 9.35 -10.56 3.85
CA LYS A 18 8.79 -11.93 3.94
C LYS A 18 7.42 -12.03 4.63
N ASP A 19 7.04 -11.02 5.40
CA ASP A 19 5.77 -10.97 6.14
C ASP A 19 4.62 -10.36 5.33
N ALA A 20 4.90 -9.77 4.18
CA ALA A 20 3.88 -9.31 3.25
C ALA A 20 3.19 -10.51 2.58
N ARG A 21 1.88 -10.65 2.79
CA ARG A 21 1.09 -11.78 2.30
C ARG A 21 0.33 -11.47 1.02
N SER A 22 -0.23 -10.27 0.92
CA SER A 22 -1.01 -9.86 -0.25
C SER A 22 -1.09 -8.35 -0.36
N VAL A 23 -1.28 -7.86 -1.58
CA VAL A 23 -1.54 -6.46 -1.88
C VAL A 23 -2.93 -6.35 -2.50
N LYS A 24 -3.80 -5.55 -1.89
CA LYS A 24 -5.11 -5.20 -2.44
C LYS A 24 -5.06 -3.79 -2.99
N ILE A 25 -5.40 -3.64 -4.26
CA ILE A 25 -5.50 -2.35 -4.94
C ILE A 25 -6.95 -1.91 -4.88
N LYS A 26 -7.24 -0.82 -4.17
CA LYS A 26 -8.56 -0.19 -4.16
C LYS A 26 -8.48 1.10 -4.96
N LYS A 27 -9.11 1.12 -6.12
CA LYS A 27 -9.29 2.33 -6.92
C LYS A 27 -10.52 3.09 -6.41
N ASN A 28 -10.31 4.32 -5.95
CA ASN A 28 -11.32 5.37 -5.87
C ASN A 28 -11.08 6.29 -7.07
N GLY A 29 -12.12 6.96 -7.58
CA GLY A 29 -12.07 7.68 -8.87
C GLY A 29 -10.74 8.41 -9.17
N THR A 30 -10.30 9.28 -8.28
CA THR A 30 -9.03 10.02 -8.38
C THR A 30 -7.89 9.49 -7.51
N GLU A 31 -8.17 8.57 -6.59
CA GLU A 31 -7.20 8.04 -5.61
C GLU A 31 -7.07 6.52 -5.74
N THR A 32 -5.86 6.00 -5.89
CA THR A 32 -5.62 4.56 -5.76
C THR A 32 -4.95 4.26 -4.42
N LYS A 33 -5.56 3.36 -3.65
CA LYS A 33 -5.05 2.91 -2.35
C LYS A 33 -4.46 1.51 -2.50
N PHE A 34 -3.14 1.42 -2.36
CA PHE A 34 -2.41 0.16 -2.30
C PHE A 34 -2.33 -0.32 -0.85
N LYS A 35 -3.06 -1.40 -0.55
CA LYS A 35 -3.17 -1.95 0.80
C LYS A 35 -2.34 -3.24 0.90
N ILE A 36 -1.19 -3.19 1.56
CA ILE A 36 -0.36 -4.37 1.83
C ILE A 36 -0.82 -5.00 3.15
N ARG A 37 -1.13 -6.29 3.13
CA ARG A 37 -1.38 -7.07 4.34
C ARG A 37 -0.10 -7.72 4.81
N CYS A 38 0.42 -7.24 5.94
CA CYS A 38 1.45 -7.93 6.71
C CYS A 38 0.79 -8.77 7.81
N SER A 39 1.57 -9.58 8.55
CA SER A 39 1.07 -10.40 9.66
C SER A 39 0.32 -9.57 10.70
N THR A 40 0.93 -8.49 11.19
CA THR A 40 0.36 -7.68 12.28
C THR A 40 -0.43 -6.49 11.75
N TYR A 41 0.13 -5.75 10.79
CA TYR A 41 -0.44 -4.47 10.33
C TYR A 41 -0.97 -4.54 8.90
N LEU A 42 -1.89 -3.62 8.59
CA LEU A 42 -2.29 -3.29 7.23
C LEU A 42 -1.65 -1.96 6.88
N TYR A 43 -0.78 -1.96 5.88
CA TYR A 43 -0.14 -0.75 5.38
C TYR A 43 -0.89 -0.23 4.17
N THR A 44 -1.17 1.07 4.13
CA THR A 44 -1.85 1.70 2.99
C THR A 44 -0.99 2.81 2.43
N LEU A 45 -0.66 2.72 1.14
CA LEU A 45 -0.12 3.82 0.36
C LEU A 45 -1.27 4.42 -0.46
N VAL A 46 -1.47 5.73 -0.35
CA VAL A 46 -2.44 6.47 -1.16
C VAL A 46 -1.65 7.18 -2.25
N THR A 47 -1.99 6.89 -3.51
CA THR A 47 -1.47 7.64 -4.66
C THR A 47 -2.61 8.30 -5.40
N TRP A 48 -2.32 9.47 -5.96
CA TRP A 48 -3.20 10.19 -6.88
C TRP A 48 -2.87 9.88 -8.34
N PHE A 49 -1.76 9.15 -8.57
CA PHE A 49 -1.26 8.86 -9.91
C PHE A 49 -1.99 7.66 -10.49
N CYS A 50 -3.19 7.91 -11.02
CA CYS A 50 -3.72 7.09 -12.10
C CYS A 50 -2.92 7.50 -13.35
N LEU A 51 -1.91 6.70 -13.73
CA LEU A 51 -1.28 6.80 -15.04
C LEU A 51 -2.42 6.75 -16.06
N ARG A 52 -2.67 7.89 -16.71
CA ARG A 52 -3.26 7.90 -18.03
C ARG A 52 -2.24 7.34 -19.01
#